data_AF-A0A849T6N0-F1
#
_entry.id   AF-A0A849T6N0-F1
#
_cell.length_a   1.000
_cell.length_b   1.000
_cell.length_c   1.000
_cell.angle_alpha   90.00
_cell.angle_beta   90.00
_cell.angle_gamma   90.00
#
_symmetry.space_group_name_H-M   'P 1'
#
loop_
_entity.id
_entity.type
_entity.pdbx_description
1 polymer ?
#
loop_
_entity_poly.entity_id
_entity_poly.type
_entity_poly.pdbx_seq_one_letter_code
_entity_poly.pdbx_strand_id
1 'polypeptide(L)'
;MKKMMTLLGLLLLSTSCLTLDGHLRVTESFSVKKKGGFLNLKLKDVTVAPAVYSASLKVKSDKNYTLELSGGSLGKILVPIKADSDLDIPTDGAFHISHEKINQPFDLSGVINTDVNHYGYTDAIENCSRNVTENKCEKVCAKDTGKCDIVCKDVVTAIEGRKEVSYHYRSIHRDLSLEFMKAGSTGIIATFSGRDLQTDKIIDRESACR
;
A
#
# COMPACT_ATOMS: atom_id res chain seq x y z
N MET A 1 -26.90 22.92 24.94
CA MET A 1 -25.55 22.72 25.55
C MET A 1 -25.40 21.23 25.78
N LYS A 2 -24.49 20.41 25.23
CA LYS A 2 -23.19 20.52 24.57
C LYS A 2 -23.13 19.36 23.56
N LYS A 3 -23.07 19.61 22.25
CA LYS A 3 -21.89 19.37 21.39
C LYS A 3 -20.94 18.27 21.89
N MET A 4 -21.06 17.06 21.36
CA MET A 4 -19.94 16.15 21.10
C MET A 4 -20.38 15.12 20.05
N MET A 5 -20.57 15.60 18.83
CA MET A 5 -20.58 14.74 17.65
C MET A 5 -19.12 14.58 17.26
N THR A 6 -18.46 13.63 17.92
CA THR A 6 -17.05 13.30 17.69
C THR A 6 -16.94 12.81 16.25
N LEU A 7 -16.36 13.67 15.43
CA LEU A 7 -15.84 13.40 14.10
C LEU A 7 -14.92 12.18 14.22
N LEU A 8 -15.48 10.97 14.07
CA LEU A 8 -14.74 9.72 14.06
C LEU A 8 -14.01 9.73 12.71
N GLY A 9 -12.81 10.30 12.78
CA GLY A 9 -11.92 10.53 11.67
C GLY A 9 -11.82 9.28 10.83
N LEU A 10 -12.14 9.47 9.56
CA LEU A 10 -11.86 8.59 8.45
C LEU A 10 -10.33 8.47 8.28
N LEU A 11 -9.64 7.96 9.30
CA LEU A 11 -8.27 7.44 9.26
C LEU A 11 -8.35 5.94 9.03
N LEU A 12 -9.14 5.54 8.02
CA LEU A 12 -8.74 4.39 7.21
C LEU A 12 -7.51 4.88 6.43
N LEU A 13 -6.38 4.96 7.13
CA LEU A 13 -5.05 4.95 6.56
C LEU A 13 -5.01 3.67 5.74
N SER A 14 -5.43 3.79 4.49
CA SER A 14 -5.01 2.94 3.41
C SER A 14 -3.49 2.90 3.51
N THR A 15 -2.97 1.87 4.18
CA THR A 15 -1.61 1.41 3.99
C THR A 15 -1.57 0.90 2.56
N SER A 16 -1.59 1.82 1.59
CA SER A 16 -1.30 1.52 0.21
C SER A 16 0.09 0.89 0.27
N CYS A 17 0.15 -0.41 -0.01
CA CYS A 17 1.41 -1.11 -0.13
C CYS A 17 2.22 -0.37 -1.20
N LEU A 18 3.19 0.43 -0.77
CA LEU A 18 4.06 1.20 -1.67
C LEU A 18 4.85 0.19 -2.51
N THR A 19 4.83 0.38 -3.83
CA THR A 19 5.55 -0.46 -4.77
C THR A 19 6.42 0.43 -5.64
N LEU A 20 7.73 0.25 -5.55
CA LEU A 20 8.72 0.97 -6.36
C LEU A 20 9.16 0.04 -7.49
N ASP A 21 8.74 0.32 -8.71
CA ASP A 21 9.07 -0.48 -9.88
C ASP A 21 10.29 0.10 -10.60
N GLY A 22 11.15 -0.79 -11.13
CA GLY A 22 12.34 -0.38 -11.84
C GLY A 22 13.26 -1.55 -12.21
N HIS A 23 14.57 -1.34 -12.06
CA HIS A 23 15.58 -2.30 -12.51
C HIS A 23 16.67 -2.53 -11.48
N LEU A 24 17.11 -3.78 -11.35
CA LEU A 24 18.30 -4.17 -10.59
C LEU A 24 19.41 -4.54 -11.57
N ARG A 25 20.51 -3.78 -11.56
CA ARG A 25 21.73 -4.07 -12.30
C ARG A 25 22.73 -4.76 -11.38
N VAL A 26 23.03 -6.02 -11.66
CA VAL A 26 23.97 -6.85 -10.91
C VAL A 26 25.30 -6.86 -11.63
N THR A 27 26.37 -6.45 -10.94
CA THR A 27 27.74 -6.38 -11.50
C THR A 27 28.58 -7.60 -11.14
N GLU A 28 28.31 -8.21 -9.98
CA GLU A 28 28.98 -9.42 -9.50
C GLU A 28 27.95 -10.46 -9.06
N SER A 29 28.25 -11.75 -9.28
CA SER A 29 27.39 -12.83 -8.77
C SER A 29 27.28 -12.75 -7.25
N PHE A 30 26.06 -12.85 -6.72
CA PHE A 30 25.84 -12.85 -5.27
C PHE A 30 24.68 -13.76 -4.87
N SER A 31 24.69 -14.21 -3.62
CA SER A 31 23.63 -15.05 -3.07
C SER A 31 22.53 -14.20 -2.43
N VAL A 32 21.28 -14.64 -2.57
CA VAL A 32 20.13 -14.06 -1.86
C VAL A 32 19.32 -15.15 -1.19
N LYS A 33 18.79 -14.88 0.01
CA LYS A 33 17.83 -15.77 0.65
C LYS A 33 16.45 -15.47 0.10
N LYS A 34 15.89 -16.38 -0.71
CA LYS A 34 14.52 -16.26 -1.25
C LYS A 34 13.55 -17.18 -0.54
N LYS A 35 12.25 -16.86 -0.59
CA LYS A 35 11.21 -17.81 -0.16
C LYS A 35 11.19 -19.05 -1.07
N GLY A 36 11.09 -20.24 -0.47
CA GLY A 36 11.03 -21.50 -1.19
C GLY A 36 10.38 -22.64 -0.38
N GLY A 37 10.15 -23.77 -1.05
CA GLY A 37 9.51 -24.96 -0.48
C GLY A 37 7.98 -24.97 -0.58
N PHE A 38 7.38 -26.14 -0.33
CA PHE A 38 5.94 -26.30 -0.20
C PHE A 38 5.44 -25.36 0.92
N LEU A 39 4.51 -24.45 0.60
CA LEU A 39 3.98 -23.38 1.47
C LEU A 39 4.90 -22.17 1.76
N ASN A 40 6.03 -21.97 1.06
CA ASN A 40 6.91 -20.79 1.25
C ASN A 40 7.45 -20.59 2.69
N LEU A 41 7.56 -21.67 3.46
CA LEU A 41 7.97 -21.62 4.88
C LEU A 41 9.48 -21.59 5.10
N LYS A 42 10.29 -21.98 4.10
CA LYS A 42 11.76 -22.02 4.24
C LYS A 42 12.42 -20.98 3.33
N LEU A 43 13.52 -20.40 3.82
CA LEU A 43 14.43 -19.62 2.99
C LEU A 43 15.40 -20.56 2.29
N LYS A 44 15.66 -20.31 1.01
CA LYS A 44 16.67 -21.03 0.22
C LYS A 44 17.61 -20.01 -0.41
N ASP A 45 18.90 -20.28 -0.36
CA ASP A 45 19.90 -19.49 -1.06
C ASP A 45 19.77 -19.71 -2.58
N VAL A 46 19.80 -18.61 -3.32
CA VAL A 46 19.87 -18.59 -4.78
C VAL A 46 20.94 -17.61 -5.19
N THR A 47 21.77 -18.03 -6.13
CA THR A 47 22.76 -17.16 -6.75
C THR A 47 22.10 -16.34 -7.85
N VAL A 48 22.23 -15.02 -7.77
CA VAL A 48 21.86 -14.06 -8.80
C VAL A 48 23.12 -13.74 -9.58
N ALA A 49 23.10 -13.97 -10.89
CA ALA A 49 24.25 -13.74 -11.76
C ALA A 49 24.30 -12.27 -12.25
N PRO A 50 25.45 -11.78 -12.76
CA PRO A 50 25.55 -10.48 -13.38
C PRO A 50 24.60 -10.35 -14.58
N ALA A 51 23.65 -9.42 -14.49
CA ALA A 51 22.68 -9.08 -15.53
C ALA A 51 21.89 -7.83 -15.10
N VAL A 52 20.97 -7.41 -15.97
CA VAL A 52 19.93 -6.43 -15.61
C VAL A 52 18.61 -7.18 -15.48
N TYR A 53 17.94 -6.99 -14.34
CA TYR A 53 16.66 -7.61 -14.03
C TYR A 53 15.58 -6.54 -13.90
N SER A 54 14.34 -6.86 -14.30
CA SER A 54 13.17 -6.09 -13.89
C SER A 54 12.91 -6.36 -12.41
N ALA A 55 12.77 -5.31 -11.63
CA ALA A 55 12.70 -5.37 -10.18
C ALA A 55 11.54 -4.53 -9.64
N SER A 56 10.91 -5.01 -8.57
CA SER A 56 9.82 -4.33 -7.88
C SER A 56 10.03 -4.44 -6.38
N LEU A 57 10.26 -3.32 -5.69
CA LEU A 57 10.40 -3.27 -4.25
C LEU A 57 9.04 -2.94 -3.62
N LYS A 58 8.45 -3.95 -2.97
CA LYS A 58 7.14 -3.85 -2.32
C LYS A 58 7.31 -3.63 -0.83
N VAL A 59 6.88 -2.48 -0.34
CA VAL A 59 6.83 -2.13 1.08
C VAL A 59 5.50 -2.61 1.65
N LYS A 60 5.55 -3.59 2.55
CA LYS A 60 4.37 -4.10 3.25
C LYS A 60 4.22 -3.47 4.63
N SER A 61 5.35 -3.19 5.28
CA SER A 61 5.46 -2.39 6.49
C SER A 61 6.88 -1.85 6.63
N ASP A 62 7.11 -0.97 7.60
CA ASP A 62 8.39 -0.54 8.16
C ASP A 62 9.45 -1.65 8.39
N LYS A 63 9.01 -2.88 8.67
CA LYS A 63 9.85 -4.06 8.93
C LYS A 63 9.90 -5.06 7.79
N ASN A 64 9.02 -4.95 6.80
CA ASN A 64 8.76 -6.03 5.84
C ASN A 64 8.66 -5.50 4.42
N TYR A 65 9.73 -5.76 3.68
CA TYR A 65 9.87 -5.42 2.28
C TYR A 65 10.04 -6.70 1.48
N THR A 66 9.64 -6.67 0.22
CA THR A 66 9.85 -7.78 -0.70
C THR A 66 10.39 -7.23 -2.00
N LEU A 67 11.63 -7.60 -2.33
CA LEU A 67 12.20 -7.37 -3.64
C LEU A 67 11.80 -8.52 -4.56
N GLU A 68 10.98 -8.21 -5.55
CA GLU A 68 10.63 -9.12 -6.63
C GLU A 68 11.59 -8.91 -7.79
N LEU A 69 12.27 -9.96 -8.24
CA LEU A 69 13.16 -9.94 -9.40
C LEU A 69 12.60 -10.84 -10.49
N SER A 70 12.68 -10.38 -11.73
CA SER A 70 12.27 -11.13 -12.91
C SER A 70 13.18 -10.84 -14.10
N GLY A 71 13.49 -11.88 -14.88
CA GLY A 71 14.27 -11.76 -16.11
C GLY A 71 15.34 -12.85 -16.28
N GLY A 72 15.74 -13.07 -17.53
CA GLY A 72 16.75 -14.06 -17.90
C GLY A 72 16.40 -15.49 -17.47
N SER A 73 17.43 -16.29 -17.16
CA SER A 73 17.31 -17.67 -16.68
C SER A 73 16.89 -17.79 -15.21
N LEU A 74 16.85 -16.68 -14.46
CA LEU A 74 16.50 -16.66 -13.04
C LEU A 74 14.99 -16.89 -12.81
N GLY A 75 14.16 -16.63 -13.82
CA GLY A 75 12.71 -16.60 -13.68
C GLY A 75 12.27 -15.52 -12.69
N LYS A 76 11.13 -15.72 -12.03
CA LYS A 76 10.61 -14.83 -10.98
C LYS A 76 11.04 -15.33 -9.61
N ILE A 77 11.72 -14.49 -8.83
CA ILE A 77 12.08 -14.77 -7.44
C ILE A 77 11.61 -13.66 -6.50
N LEU A 78 11.28 -14.03 -5.26
CA LEU A 78 10.87 -13.12 -4.19
C LEU A 78 11.91 -13.15 -3.07
N VAL A 79 12.62 -12.04 -2.91
CA VAL A 79 13.64 -11.84 -1.87
C VAL A 79 13.00 -11.05 -0.72
N PRO A 80 12.67 -11.68 0.41
CA PRO A 80 12.18 -10.98 1.58
C PRO A 80 13.31 -10.18 2.24
N ILE A 81 13.07 -8.90 2.50
CA ILE A 81 13.93 -8.05 3.32
C ILE A 81 13.12 -7.80 4.60
N LYS A 82 13.43 -8.57 5.64
CA LYS A 82 12.68 -8.58 6.90
C LYS A 82 13.60 -8.24 8.05
N ALA A 83 13.19 -7.29 8.87
CA ALA A 83 13.87 -6.95 10.09
C ALA A 83 13.04 -7.26 11.33
N ASP A 84 13.71 -7.53 12.45
CA ASP A 84 13.06 -7.75 13.74
C ASP A 84 12.56 -6.44 14.37
N SER A 85 13.21 -5.32 14.00
CA SER A 85 12.86 -3.95 14.34
C SER A 85 12.62 -3.11 13.08
N ASP A 86 12.05 -1.91 13.26
CA ASP A 86 11.78 -1.00 12.14
C ASP A 86 13.09 -0.70 11.40
N LEU A 87 13.03 -0.75 10.07
CA LEU A 87 14.12 -0.25 9.26
C LEU A 87 14.03 1.27 9.27
N ASP A 88 15.10 1.95 9.69
CA ASP A 88 15.20 3.42 9.76
C ASP A 88 15.36 3.99 8.34
N ILE A 89 14.39 3.72 7.46
CA ILE A 89 14.32 4.26 6.11
C ILE A 89 13.56 5.58 6.20
N PRO A 90 14.21 6.72 5.93
CA PRO A 90 13.54 8.01 5.99
C PRO A 90 12.51 8.12 4.87
N THR A 91 11.56 9.04 5.00
CA THR A 91 10.67 9.38 3.89
C THR A 91 11.40 10.11 2.75
N ASP A 92 12.51 10.78 3.07
CA ASP A 92 13.38 11.49 2.15
C ASP A 92 14.80 11.52 2.73
N GLY A 93 15.80 11.20 1.92
CA GLY A 93 17.22 11.18 2.31
C GLY A 93 17.90 9.81 2.24
N ALA A 94 19.12 9.76 2.77
CA ALA A 94 20.00 8.60 2.72
C ALA A 94 19.79 7.64 3.89
N PHE A 95 20.06 6.35 3.66
CA PHE A 95 20.02 5.32 4.69
C PHE A 95 21.02 4.19 4.43
N HIS A 96 21.27 3.42 5.49
CA HIS A 96 22.08 2.21 5.46
C HIS A 96 21.46 1.14 6.37
N ILE A 97 21.43 -0.10 5.90
CA ILE A 97 20.87 -1.24 6.61
C ILE A 97 21.86 -2.41 6.49
N SER A 98 22.34 -2.88 7.64
CA SER A 98 23.26 -4.02 7.68
C SER A 98 22.54 -5.32 7.35
N HIS A 99 23.30 -6.25 6.76
CA HIS A 99 22.91 -7.60 6.39
C HIS A 99 22.33 -8.39 7.59
N GLU A 100 22.87 -8.16 8.79
CA GLU A 100 22.37 -8.73 10.04
C GLU A 100 20.92 -8.29 10.33
N LYS A 101 20.63 -6.99 10.18
CA LYS A 101 19.30 -6.42 10.46
C LYS A 101 18.22 -6.97 9.53
N ILE A 102 18.58 -7.34 8.29
CA ILE A 102 17.62 -7.85 7.28
C ILE A 102 17.73 -9.36 7.02
N ASN A 103 18.61 -10.06 7.74
CA ASN A 103 18.91 -11.48 7.57
C ASN A 103 19.21 -11.85 6.10
N GLN A 104 19.99 -11.03 5.41
CA GLN A 104 20.47 -11.28 4.05
C GLN A 104 22.01 -11.35 4.06
N PRO A 105 22.68 -11.86 3.01
CA PRO A 105 24.15 -11.92 2.95
C PRO A 105 24.77 -10.67 2.29
N PHE A 106 24.07 -9.54 2.32
CA PHE A 106 24.49 -8.27 1.74
C PHE A 106 23.95 -7.12 2.58
N ASP A 107 24.68 -6.00 2.61
CA ASP A 107 24.19 -4.74 3.18
C ASP A 107 23.41 -3.96 2.11
N LEU A 108 22.56 -3.04 2.56
CA LEU A 108 21.87 -2.09 1.70
C LEU A 108 22.29 -0.67 2.07
N SER A 109 22.60 0.14 1.08
CA SER A 109 22.66 1.61 1.24
C SER A 109 21.81 2.25 0.16
N GLY A 110 21.24 3.41 0.41
CA GLY A 110 20.47 4.08 -0.61
C GLY A 110 20.03 5.47 -0.24
N VAL A 111 19.34 6.07 -1.20
CA VAL A 111 18.74 7.41 -1.09
C VAL A 111 17.34 7.32 -1.68
N ILE A 112 16.35 7.77 -0.93
CA ILE A 112 15.00 8.01 -1.42
C ILE A 112 14.80 9.52 -1.55
N ASN A 113 14.33 9.98 -2.71
CA ASN A 113 13.87 11.35 -2.90
C ASN A 113 12.36 11.31 -3.02
N THR A 114 11.66 12.15 -2.25
CA THR A 114 10.19 12.20 -2.26
C THR A 114 9.72 13.62 -2.52
N ASP A 115 9.05 13.81 -3.66
CA ASP A 115 8.40 15.08 -4.01
C ASP A 115 6.89 14.98 -3.79
N VAL A 116 6.34 15.92 -3.02
CA VAL A 116 4.90 16.01 -2.75
C VAL A 116 4.35 17.29 -3.36
N ASN A 117 3.45 17.13 -4.33
CA ASN A 117 2.81 18.23 -5.05
C ASN A 117 1.31 18.24 -4.80
N HIS A 118 0.75 19.44 -4.58
CA HIS A 118 -0.69 19.65 -4.45
C HIS A 118 -1.17 20.53 -5.60
N TYR A 119 -2.22 20.12 -6.32
CA TYR A 119 -2.71 20.83 -7.50
C TYR A 119 -4.20 20.58 -7.75
N GLY A 120 -4.79 21.31 -8.70
CA GLY A 120 -6.16 21.06 -9.17
C GLY A 120 -7.25 21.36 -8.15
N TYR A 121 -7.05 22.39 -7.31
CA TYR A 121 -8.06 22.90 -6.39
C TYR A 121 -9.34 23.29 -7.16
N THR A 122 -10.45 22.63 -6.84
CA THR A 122 -11.73 22.88 -7.51
C THR A 122 -12.91 22.58 -6.61
N ASP A 123 -14.02 23.25 -6.91
CA ASP A 123 -15.35 22.89 -6.44
C ASP A 123 -16.06 22.05 -7.50
N ALA A 124 -16.79 21.01 -7.07
CA ALA A 124 -17.57 20.15 -7.95
C ALA A 124 -18.84 19.64 -7.27
N ILE A 125 -19.73 19.05 -8.05
CA ILE A 125 -20.90 18.32 -7.54
C ILE A 125 -20.69 16.84 -7.85
N GLU A 126 -20.77 15.99 -6.83
CA GLU A 126 -20.62 14.54 -6.94
C GLU A 126 -21.89 13.82 -6.54
N ASN A 127 -22.10 12.63 -7.11
CA ASN A 127 -23.13 11.71 -6.65
C ASN A 127 -22.75 11.16 -5.27
N CYS A 128 -23.75 10.92 -4.45
CA CYS A 128 -23.57 10.34 -3.12
C CYS A 128 -24.74 9.42 -2.81
N SER A 129 -24.51 8.49 -1.88
CA SER A 129 -25.54 7.62 -1.33
C SER A 129 -25.49 7.71 0.18
N ARG A 130 -26.66 7.83 0.83
CA ARG A 130 -26.77 7.77 2.29
C ARG A 130 -27.80 6.75 2.70
N ASN A 131 -27.46 5.98 3.73
CA ASN A 131 -28.39 5.05 4.35
C ASN A 131 -29.34 5.81 5.27
N VAL A 132 -30.64 5.58 5.08
CA VAL A 132 -31.69 6.02 5.99
C VAL A 132 -32.42 4.81 6.55
N THR A 133 -32.77 4.90 7.83
CA THR A 133 -33.67 3.92 8.45
C THR A 133 -35.09 4.38 8.20
N GLU A 134 -35.86 3.57 7.50
CA GLU A 134 -37.29 3.79 7.25
C GLU A 134 -38.11 2.71 7.96
N ASN A 135 -39.19 3.10 8.61
CA ASN A 135 -40.13 2.15 9.17
C ASN A 135 -41.05 1.65 8.05
N LYS A 136 -40.89 0.39 7.65
CA LYS A 136 -41.69 -0.25 6.60
C LYS A 136 -42.64 -1.26 7.21
N CYS A 137 -43.93 -1.07 6.95
CA CYS A 137 -45.00 -1.96 7.39
C CYS A 137 -45.45 -2.85 6.24
N GLU A 138 -45.41 -4.16 6.45
CA GLU A 138 -45.85 -5.16 5.48
C GLU A 138 -47.04 -5.94 6.06
N LYS A 139 -48.03 -6.24 5.23
CA LYS A 139 -49.13 -7.13 5.60
C LYS A 139 -48.65 -8.57 5.51
N VAL A 140 -48.57 -9.25 6.65
CA VAL A 140 -48.13 -10.65 6.72
C VAL A 140 -49.33 -11.51 7.08
N CYS A 141 -49.68 -12.45 6.20
CA CYS A 141 -50.79 -13.37 6.41
C CYS A 141 -50.28 -14.75 6.82
N ALA A 142 -50.76 -15.27 7.95
CA ALA A 142 -50.49 -16.63 8.36
C ALA A 142 -51.21 -17.60 7.41
N LYS A 143 -50.45 -18.51 6.78
CA LYS A 143 -51.00 -19.48 5.80
C LYS A 143 -52.05 -20.41 6.41
N ASP A 144 -51.92 -20.66 7.70
CA ASP A 144 -52.65 -21.73 8.39
C ASP A 144 -54.00 -21.26 8.94
N THR A 145 -54.11 -19.97 9.29
CA THR A 145 -55.31 -19.37 9.88
C THR A 145 -55.99 -18.35 8.96
N GLY A 146 -55.33 -17.93 7.88
CA GLY A 146 -55.82 -16.87 6.98
C GLY A 146 -55.83 -15.47 7.61
N LYS A 147 -55.42 -15.33 8.88
CA LYS A 147 -55.34 -14.04 9.56
C LYS A 147 -54.14 -13.26 9.06
N CYS A 148 -54.34 -11.97 8.80
CA CYS A 148 -53.29 -11.06 8.39
C CYS A 148 -53.07 -9.98 9.44
N ASP A 149 -51.81 -9.78 9.83
CA ASP A 149 -51.39 -8.72 10.73
C ASP A 149 -50.46 -7.74 9.99
N ILE A 150 -50.37 -6.51 10.48
CA ILE A 150 -49.42 -5.50 9.97
C ILE A 150 -48.17 -5.59 10.83
N VAL A 151 -47.04 -5.95 10.21
CA VAL A 151 -45.74 -6.01 10.88
C VAL A 151 -44.88 -4.87 10.35
N CYS A 152 -44.51 -3.96 11.25
CA CYS A 152 -43.62 -2.85 10.96
C CYS A 152 -42.20 -3.19 11.42
N LYS A 153 -41.23 -3.00 10.54
CA LYS A 153 -39.80 -3.21 10.81
C LYS A 153 -39.00 -2.03 10.29
N ASP A 154 -37.95 -1.68 11.01
CA ASP A 154 -36.98 -0.69 10.54
C ASP A 154 -36.10 -1.32 9.46
N VAL A 155 -36.08 -0.69 8.30
CA VAL A 155 -35.30 -1.15 7.14
C VAL A 155 -34.33 -0.06 6.74
N VAL A 156 -33.06 -0.42 6.61
CA VAL A 156 -32.03 0.48 6.09
C VAL A 156 -32.16 0.52 4.57
N THR A 157 -32.45 1.69 4.01
CA THR A 157 -32.55 1.92 2.57
C THR A 157 -31.50 2.96 2.17
N ALA A 158 -30.83 2.73 1.03
CA ALA A 158 -29.89 3.70 0.46
C ALA A 158 -30.65 4.72 -0.40
N ILE A 159 -30.46 6.01 -0.11
CA ILE A 159 -30.96 7.13 -0.92
C ILE A 159 -29.79 7.73 -1.69
N GLU A 160 -29.92 7.75 -3.01
CA GLU A 160 -29.00 8.43 -3.93
C GLU A 160 -29.30 9.93 -3.97
N GLY A 161 -28.25 10.73 -4.09
CA GLY A 161 -28.35 12.18 -4.11
C GLY A 161 -27.09 12.83 -4.68
N ARG A 162 -26.99 14.14 -4.50
CA ARG A 162 -25.82 14.93 -4.87
C ARG A 162 -25.26 15.68 -3.67
N LYS A 163 -23.95 15.89 -3.68
CA LYS A 163 -23.26 16.75 -2.71
C LYS A 163 -22.29 17.67 -3.44
N GLU A 164 -22.12 18.86 -2.90
CA GLU A 164 -21.05 19.77 -3.27
C GLU A 164 -19.78 19.32 -2.57
N VAL A 165 -18.66 19.29 -3.29
CA VAL A 165 -17.35 18.96 -2.77
C VAL A 165 -16.33 20.02 -3.21
N SER A 166 -15.46 20.41 -2.30
CA SER A 166 -14.20 21.12 -2.62
C SER A 166 -13.08 20.12 -2.46
N TYR A 167 -12.19 20.03 -3.45
CA TYR A 167 -11.08 19.08 -3.40
C TYR A 167 -9.85 19.58 -4.14
N HIS A 168 -8.72 18.94 -3.86
CA HIS A 168 -7.50 19.03 -4.65
C HIS A 168 -6.91 17.64 -4.87
N TYR A 169 -5.93 17.54 -5.76
CA TYR A 169 -5.12 16.36 -5.96
C TYR A 169 -3.79 16.51 -5.24
N ARG A 170 -3.36 15.45 -4.57
CA ARG A 170 -2.02 15.30 -4.03
C ARG A 170 -1.29 14.22 -4.82
N SER A 171 -0.21 14.60 -5.48
CA SER A 171 0.69 13.65 -6.13
C SER A 171 1.98 13.51 -5.33
N ILE A 172 2.38 12.27 -5.08
CA ILE A 172 3.62 11.92 -4.41
C ILE A 172 4.47 11.14 -5.40
N HIS A 173 5.60 11.72 -5.79
CA HIS A 173 6.61 11.08 -6.63
C HIS A 173 7.77 10.63 -5.75
N ARG A 174 8.21 9.38 -5.91
CA ARG A 174 9.30 8.81 -5.14
C ARG A 174 10.29 8.17 -6.08
N ASP A 175 11.56 8.54 -5.93
CA ASP A 175 12.68 7.92 -6.64
C ASP A 175 13.62 7.28 -5.61
N LEU A 176 13.86 5.98 -5.74
CA LEU A 176 14.74 5.22 -4.87
C LEU A 176 15.95 4.72 -5.65
N SER A 177 17.14 5.04 -5.15
CA SER A 177 18.41 4.42 -5.56
C SER A 177 18.95 3.58 -4.40
N LEU A 178 19.21 2.30 -4.66
CA LEU A 178 19.73 1.33 -3.70
C LEU A 178 21.01 0.69 -4.23
N GLU A 179 22.01 0.57 -3.37
CA GLU A 179 23.24 -0.17 -3.57
C GLU A 179 23.22 -1.40 -2.66
N PHE A 180 23.46 -2.56 -3.27
CA PHE A 180 23.68 -3.81 -2.59
C PHE A 180 25.19 -3.92 -2.42
N MET A 181 25.65 -4.14 -1.19
CA MET A 181 27.09 -4.21 -0.88
C MET A 181 27.44 -5.55 -0.26
N LYS A 182 28.68 -5.99 -0.46
CA LYS A 182 29.24 -7.13 0.29
C LYS A 182 29.11 -6.85 1.79
N ALA A 183 28.66 -7.84 2.55
CA ALA A 183 28.45 -7.73 3.99
C ALA A 183 29.70 -7.16 4.70
N GLY A 184 29.54 -6.05 5.41
CA GLY A 184 30.60 -5.36 6.16
C GLY A 184 31.63 -4.64 5.27
N SER A 185 31.32 -4.36 4.02
CA SER A 185 32.23 -3.77 3.04
C SER A 185 31.53 -2.68 2.20
N THR A 186 32.33 -1.84 1.54
CA THR A 186 31.84 -0.84 0.57
C THR A 186 31.81 -1.37 -0.87
N GLY A 187 32.10 -2.66 -1.08
CA GLY A 187 32.09 -3.27 -2.40
C GLY A 187 30.67 -3.46 -2.94
N ILE A 188 30.27 -2.64 -3.92
CA ILE A 188 28.95 -2.68 -4.57
C ILE A 188 28.85 -3.88 -5.51
N ILE A 189 27.84 -4.73 -5.31
CA ILE A 189 27.57 -5.93 -6.11
C ILE A 189 26.34 -5.78 -7.01
N ALA A 190 25.41 -4.89 -6.65
CA ALA A 190 24.26 -4.55 -7.47
C ALA A 190 23.73 -3.16 -7.15
N THR A 191 23.01 -2.57 -8.10
CA THR A 191 22.34 -1.27 -7.96
C THR A 191 20.90 -1.40 -8.41
N PHE A 192 19.95 -0.93 -7.60
CA PHE A 192 18.54 -0.84 -7.93
C PHE A 192 18.16 0.62 -8.10
N SER A 193 17.42 0.91 -9.16
CA SER A 193 16.72 2.17 -9.34
C SER A 193 15.25 1.87 -9.56
N GLY A 194 14.38 2.46 -8.74
CA GLY A 194 12.94 2.30 -8.85
C GLY A 194 12.20 3.58 -8.52
N ARG A 195 10.97 3.67 -9.03
CA ARG A 195 10.12 4.85 -8.90
C ARG A 195 8.69 4.47 -8.57
N ASP A 196 8.00 5.38 -7.90
CA ASP A 196 6.57 5.29 -7.59
C ASP A 196 5.92 6.66 -7.84
N LEU A 197 4.69 6.62 -8.35
CA LEU A 197 3.86 7.80 -8.53
C LEU A 197 2.46 7.50 -8.01
N GLN A 198 2.14 8.09 -6.87
CA GLN A 198 0.82 8.03 -6.28
C GLN A 198 0.08 9.35 -6.51
N THR A 199 -1.20 9.29 -6.88
CA THR A 199 -2.05 10.49 -6.93
C THR A 199 -3.34 10.20 -6.20
N ASP A 200 -3.61 11.00 -5.17
CA ASP A 200 -4.80 10.91 -4.34
C ASP A 200 -5.69 12.14 -4.58
N LYS A 201 -7.01 11.95 -4.60
CA LYS A 201 -7.98 13.04 -4.50
C LYS A 201 -8.26 13.30 -3.02
N ILE A 202 -8.02 14.53 -2.57
CA ILE A 202 -8.22 14.95 -1.17
C ILE A 202 -9.46 15.84 -1.10
N ILE A 203 -10.48 15.41 -0.37
CA ILE A 203 -11.70 16.20 -0.14
C ILE A 203 -11.43 17.19 0.99
N ASP A 204 -11.41 18.48 0.66
CA ASP A 204 -11.21 19.57 1.62
C ASP A 204 -12.51 19.91 2.36
N ARG A 205 -13.64 19.84 1.65
CA ARG A 205 -14.98 20.13 2.17
C ARG A 205 -16.01 19.33 1.41
N GLU A 206 -17.08 18.92 2.09
CA GLU A 206 -18.24 18.32 1.46
C GLU A 206 -19.55 18.79 2.11
N SER A 207 -20.63 18.89 1.31
CA SER A 207 -21.97 19.13 1.82
C SER A 207 -22.66 17.81 2.21
N ALA A 208 -23.77 17.92 2.94
CA ALA A 208 -24.67 16.79 3.13
C ALA A 208 -25.18 16.28 1.76
N CYS A 209 -25.41 14.96 1.68
CA CYS A 209 -26.02 14.33 0.52
C CYS A 209 -27.51 14.68 0.45
N ARG A 210 -27.93 15.33 -0.63
CA ARG A 210 -29.30 15.81 -0.87
C ARG A 210 -29.96 15.11 -2.03
#